data_AF-A0A0C9V6T6-F1
#
_entry.id   AF-A0A0C9V6T6-F1
#
_cell.length_a   1.000
_cell.length_b   1.000
_cell.length_c   1.000
_cell.angle_alpha   90.00
_cell.angle_beta   90.00
_cell.angle_gamma   90.00
#
_symmetry.space_group_name_H-M   'P 1'
#
loop_
_entity.id
_entity.type
_entity.pdbx_description
1 polymer ?
#
loop_
_entity_poly.entity_id
_entity_poly.type
_entity_poly.pdbx_seq_one_letter_code
_entity_poly.pdbx_strand_id
1 'polypeptide(L)'
;MILLQILDEGSLTHSQGRKVDFKNTIICATSNLGSDVLASPSSIAADGSVTDSAKTSVLDIASHHFTEFINCLDAQIVFNRLSKRNIRNIVSLRLNEVMERIRDRRMQLDGNKARE
;
A
#
# COMPACT_ATOMS: atom_id res chain seq x y z
N MET A 1 20.92 -3.28 5.92
CA MET A 1 22.04 -2.48 5.38
C MET A 1 21.91 -2.17 3.89
N ILE A 2 21.65 -3.14 3.01
CA ILE A 2 21.55 -2.88 1.54
C ILE A 2 20.51 -1.80 1.18
N LEU A 3 19.35 -1.80 1.83
CA LEU A 3 18.30 -0.82 1.52
C LEU A 3 18.68 0.62 1.90
N LEU A 4 19.39 0.81 3.01
CA LEU A 4 19.88 2.13 3.40
C LEU A 4 20.89 2.66 2.38
N GLN A 5 21.78 1.79 1.89
CA GLN A 5 22.72 2.18 0.83
C GLN A 5 21.99 2.69 -0.43
N ILE A 6 20.89 2.06 -0.82
CA ILE A 6 20.09 2.52 -1.95
C ILE A 6 19.51 3.92 -1.68
N LEU A 7 19.00 4.15 -0.47
CA LEU A 7 18.37 5.42 -0.09
C LEU A 7 19.39 6.55 0.08
N ASP A 8 20.58 6.25 0.60
CA ASP A 8 21.64 7.24 0.85
C ASP A 8 22.47 7.54 -0.41
N GLU A 9 22.93 6.49 -1.12
CA GLU A 9 23.86 6.64 -2.24
C GLU A 9 23.15 6.73 -3.60
N GLY A 10 21.86 6.39 -3.66
CA GLY A 10 21.11 6.29 -4.90
C GLY A 10 21.67 5.24 -5.87
N SER A 11 22.47 4.28 -5.39
CA SER A 11 23.02 3.22 -6.23
C SER A 11 23.32 1.96 -5.43
N LEU A 12 23.33 0.80 -6.09
CA LEU A 12 23.67 -0.47 -5.47
C LEU A 12 24.58 -1.29 -6.38
N THR A 13 25.64 -1.86 -5.83
CA THR A 13 26.43 -2.87 -6.54
C THR A 13 25.96 -4.26 -6.14
N HIS A 14 25.46 -5.04 -7.10
CA HIS A 14 25.00 -6.40 -6.81
C HIS A 14 26.19 -7.39 -6.69
N SER A 15 25.92 -8.64 -6.31
CA SER A 15 26.95 -9.68 -6.10
C SER A 15 27.83 -10.02 -7.31
N GLN A 16 27.38 -9.76 -8.54
CA GLN A 16 28.18 -9.99 -9.76
C GLN A 16 28.95 -8.71 -10.20
N GLY A 17 29.08 -7.69 -9.34
CA GLY A 17 29.88 -6.48 -9.57
C GLY A 17 29.28 -5.39 -10.47
N ARG A 18 28.07 -5.55 -11.00
CA ARG A 18 27.34 -4.49 -11.73
C ARG A 18 26.74 -3.49 -10.77
N LYS A 19 26.89 -2.22 -11.11
CA LYS A 19 26.29 -1.08 -10.42
C LYS A 19 24.93 -0.76 -11.04
N VAL A 20 23.91 -0.63 -10.20
CA VAL A 20 22.55 -0.21 -10.55
C VAL A 20 22.32 1.19 -10.00
N ASP A 21 21.79 2.09 -10.81
CA ASP A 21 21.48 3.48 -10.44
C ASP A 21 19.99 3.60 -10.06
N PHE A 22 19.72 4.28 -8.94
CA PHE A 22 18.39 4.55 -8.38
C PHE A 22 18.07 6.06 -8.33
N LYS A 23 18.95 6.94 -8.82
CA LYS A 23 18.74 8.41 -8.78
C LYS A 23 17.46 8.90 -9.44
N ASN A 24 16.93 8.14 -10.41
CA ASN A 24 15.72 8.49 -11.14
C ASN A 24 14.59 7.46 -10.90
N THR A 25 14.54 6.92 -9.69
CA THR A 25 13.60 5.86 -9.29
C THR A 25 12.79 6.31 -8.08
N ILE A 26 11.46 6.14 -8.16
CA ILE A 26 10.60 6.28 -6.98
C ILE A 26 10.63 4.96 -6.21
N ILE A 27 11.06 5.01 -4.95
CA ILE A 27 11.06 3.85 -4.07
C ILE A 27 9.81 3.89 -3.21
N CYS A 28 8.96 2.86 -3.34
CA CYS A 28 7.78 2.67 -2.50
C CYS A 28 7.97 1.45 -1.62
N ALA A 29 7.84 1.62 -0.31
CA ALA A 29 7.83 0.53 0.66
C ALA A 29 6.50 0.51 1.41
N THR A 30 6.03 -0.68 1.74
CA THR A 30 4.77 -0.89 2.46
C THR A 30 4.98 -1.87 3.60
N SER A 31 4.31 -1.63 4.72
CA SER A 31 4.32 -2.53 5.88
C SER A 31 2.91 -2.68 6.44
N ASN A 32 2.63 -3.85 7.02
CA ASN A 32 1.39 -4.11 7.75
C ASN A 32 1.50 -3.74 9.24
N LEU A 33 2.59 -3.10 9.65
CA LEU A 33 2.82 -2.69 11.03
C LEU A 33 1.74 -1.71 11.51
N GLY A 34 1.30 -1.85 12.75
CA GLY A 34 0.21 -1.02 13.30
C GLY A 34 -1.19 -1.43 12.82
N SER A 35 -1.34 -2.57 12.13
CA SER A 35 -2.66 -3.09 11.72
C SER A 35 -3.61 -3.28 12.91
N ASP A 36 -3.09 -3.69 14.07
CA ASP A 36 -3.90 -3.88 15.28
C ASP A 36 -4.46 -2.56 15.82
N VAL A 37 -3.68 -1.48 15.74
CA VAL A 37 -4.13 -0.12 16.10
C VAL A 37 -5.26 0.31 15.16
N LEU A 38 -5.06 0.10 13.85
CA LEU A 38 -6.05 0.41 12.83
C LEU A 38 -7.27 -0.53 12.87
N ALA A 39 -7.18 -1.66 13.58
CA ALA A 39 -8.27 -2.61 13.77
C ALA A 39 -9.38 -2.05 14.68
N SER A 40 -9.03 -1.16 15.61
CA SER A 40 -9.96 -0.57 16.58
C SER A 40 -11.01 0.33 15.92
N PRO A 41 -12.30 0.27 16.33
CA PRO A 41 -13.32 1.21 15.86
C PRO A 41 -13.00 2.69 16.15
N SER A 42 -12.26 2.98 17.24
CA SER A 42 -11.85 4.34 17.61
C SER A 42 -10.74 4.93 16.72
N SER A 43 -10.10 4.09 15.91
CA SER A 43 -9.03 4.52 15.00
C SER A 43 -9.54 5.15 13.71
N ILE A 44 -10.86 5.10 13.47
CA ILE A 44 -11.49 5.55 12.23
C ILE A 44 -12.53 6.65 12.56
N ALA A 45 -12.41 7.80 11.90
CA ALA A 45 -13.37 8.88 12.00
C ALA A 45 -14.68 8.54 11.25
N ALA A 46 -15.72 9.34 11.48
CA ALA A 46 -17.04 9.10 10.88
C ALA A 46 -17.04 9.11 9.34
N ASP A 47 -16.07 9.79 8.72
CA ASP A 47 -15.89 9.85 7.27
C ASP A 47 -15.08 8.67 6.69
N GLY A 48 -14.60 7.77 7.55
CA GLY A 48 -13.77 6.62 7.17
C GLY A 48 -12.26 6.91 7.10
N SER A 49 -11.82 8.12 7.45
CA SER A 49 -10.40 8.46 7.56
C SER A 49 -9.79 7.89 8.85
N VAL A 50 -8.49 7.57 8.83
CA VAL A 50 -7.76 7.24 10.06
C VAL A 50 -7.66 8.49 10.92
N THR A 51 -7.96 8.37 12.21
CA THR A 51 -7.83 9.49 13.15
C THR A 51 -6.37 9.89 13.34
N ASP A 52 -6.11 11.17 13.62
CA ASP A 52 -4.74 11.64 13.83
C ASP A 52 -4.03 10.89 14.97
N SER A 53 -4.75 10.55 16.04
CA SER A 53 -4.23 9.75 17.15
C SER A 53 -3.78 8.35 16.70
N ALA A 54 -4.60 7.66 15.91
CA ALA A 54 -4.23 6.36 15.37
C ALA A 54 -3.07 6.46 14.37
N LYS A 55 -3.06 7.50 13.53
CA LYS A 55 -1.96 7.77 12.61
C LYS A 55 -0.64 7.95 13.35
N THR A 56 -0.59 8.81 14.37
CA THR A 56 0.60 9.01 15.21
C THR A 56 1.02 7.70 15.87
N SER A 57 0.08 6.94 16.42
CA SER A 57 0.39 5.65 17.06
C SER A 57 1.03 4.65 16.10
N VAL A 58 0.55 4.56 14.85
CA VAL A 58 1.16 3.69 13.83
C VAL A 58 2.56 4.18 13.43
N LEU A 59 2.75 5.49 13.28
CA LEU A 59 4.05 6.09 12.94
C LEU A 59 5.07 5.93 14.07
N ASP A 60 4.64 6.00 15.33
CA ASP A 60 5.50 5.74 16.49
C ASP A 60 5.98 4.29 16.51
N ILE A 61 5.08 3.34 16.28
CA ILE A 61 5.44 1.92 16.17
C ILE A 61 6.43 1.73 15.00
N ALA A 62 6.15 2.32 13.83
CA ALA A 62 7.05 2.23 12.68
C ALA A 62 8.44 2.81 12.96
N SER A 63 8.49 3.95 13.65
CA SER A 63 9.75 4.62 14.02
C SER A 63 10.57 3.78 15.00
N HIS A 64 9.95 3.01 15.91
CA HIS A 64 10.67 2.11 16.80
C HIS A 64 11.25 0.88 16.10
N HIS A 65 10.56 0.36 15.07
CA HIS A 65 10.98 -0.85 14.36
C HIS A 65 11.97 -0.57 13.22
N PHE A 66 11.90 0.61 12.61
CA PHE A 66 12.61 0.94 11.37
C PHE A 66 13.25 2.34 11.41
N THR A 67 13.82 2.74 12.55
CA THR A 67 14.34 4.10 12.81
C THR A 67 15.15 4.68 11.65
N GLU A 68 16.24 4.02 11.26
CA GLU A 68 17.14 4.55 10.22
C GLU A 68 16.50 4.55 8.84
N PHE A 69 15.63 3.58 8.56
CA PHE A 69 14.92 3.51 7.29
C PHE A 69 13.86 4.62 7.17
N ILE A 70 13.10 4.84 8.24
CA ILE A 70 12.07 5.89 8.35
C ILE A 70 12.68 7.28 8.15
N ASN A 71 13.87 7.51 8.72
CA ASN A 71 14.58 8.79 8.61
C ASN A 71 15.05 9.11 7.18
N CYS A 72 15.19 8.09 6.32
CA CYS A 72 15.57 8.25 4.92
C CYS A 72 14.36 8.42 3.97
N LEU A 73 13.11 8.35 4.46
CA LEU A 73 11.91 8.50 3.63
C LEU A 73 11.43 9.95 3.57
N ASP A 74 11.12 10.42 2.36
CA ASP A 74 10.56 11.76 2.15
C ASP A 74 9.14 11.92 2.71
N ALA A 75 8.33 10.86 2.63
CA ALA A 75 6.93 10.89 3.02
C ALA A 75 6.47 9.56 3.62
N GLN A 76 5.65 9.65 4.66
CA GLN A 76 5.04 8.50 5.34
C GLN A 76 3.52 8.60 5.25
N ILE A 77 2.90 7.58 4.67
CA ILE A 77 1.47 7.55 4.37
C ILE A 77 0.82 6.40 5.14
N VAL A 78 -0.18 6.73 5.96
CA VAL A 78 -1.06 5.74 6.60
C VAL A 78 -2.35 5.67 5.79
N PHE A 79 -2.71 4.47 5.33
CA PHE A 79 -3.86 4.27 4.47
C PHE A 79 -5.18 4.26 5.25
N ASN A 80 -6.18 4.95 4.70
CA ASN A 80 -7.56 4.86 5.16
C ASN A 80 -8.14 3.47 4.88
N ARG A 81 -9.09 3.06 5.73
CA ARG A 81 -9.88 1.86 5.44
C ARG A 81 -10.70 2.07 4.17
N LEU A 82 -10.85 0.99 3.40
CA LEU A 82 -11.71 1.02 2.23
C LEU A 82 -13.16 1.18 2.65
N SER A 83 -13.78 2.28 2.21
CA SER A 83 -15.22 2.46 2.35
C SER A 83 -15.97 1.42 1.52
N LYS A 84 -17.23 1.10 1.89
CA LYS A 84 -18.09 0.21 1.08
C LYS A 84 -18.20 0.68 -0.37
N ARG A 85 -18.16 2.00 -0.62
CA ARG A 85 -18.16 2.58 -1.97
C ARG A 85 -16.88 2.23 -2.72
N ASN A 86 -15.72 2.41 -2.09
CA ASN A 86 -14.42 2.07 -2.69
C ASN A 86 -14.32 0.57 -3.00
N ILE A 87 -14.80 -0.28 -2.09
CA ILE A 87 -14.83 -1.74 -2.29
C ILE A 87 -15.67 -2.08 -3.53
N ARG A 88 -16.88 -1.51 -3.68
CA ARG A 88 -17.71 -1.75 -4.88
C ARG A 88 -16.99 -1.36 -6.17
N ASN A 89 -16.34 -0.19 -6.19
CA ASN A 89 -15.59 0.25 -7.36
C ASN A 89 -14.42 -0.70 -7.69
N ILE A 90 -13.70 -1.18 -6.67
CA ILE A 90 -12.63 -2.16 -6.85
C ILE A 90 -13.18 -3.47 -7.42
N VAL A 91 -14.30 -3.96 -6.88
CA VAL A 91 -14.95 -5.18 -7.39
C VAL A 91 -15.37 -4.99 -8.84
N SER A 92 -15.99 -3.87 -9.20
CA SER A 92 -16.34 -3.57 -10.59
C SER A 92 -15.12 -3.56 -11.52
N LEU A 93 -14.01 -2.95 -11.10
CA LEU A 93 -12.76 -2.96 -11.87
C LEU A 93 -12.24 -4.40 -12.09
N ARG A 94 -12.24 -5.23 -11.04
CA ARG A 94 -11.81 -6.63 -11.14
C ARG A 94 -12.74 -7.47 -12.01
N LEU A 95 -14.05 -7.24 -11.95
CA LEU A 95 -15.00 -7.90 -12.85
C LEU A 95 -14.76 -7.51 -14.31
N ASN A 96 -14.44 -6.24 -14.59
CA ASN A 96 -14.08 -5.79 -15.94
C ASN A 96 -12.81 -6.46 -16.47
N GLU A 97 -11.77 -6.59 -15.64
CA GLU A 97 -10.54 -7.31 -16.00
C GLU A 97 -10.82 -8.78 -16.35
N VAL A 98 -11.73 -9.43 -15.61
CA VAL A 98 -12.17 -10.80 -15.90
C VAL A 98 -12.97 -10.85 -17.21
N MET A 99 -13.91 -9.93 -17.42
CA MET A 99 -14.72 -9.84 -18.64
C MET A 99 -13.85 -9.70 -19.89
N GLU A 100 -12.82 -8.86 -19.84
CA GLU A 100 -11.87 -8.71 -20.95
C GLU A 100 -11.14 -10.02 -21.26
N ARG A 101 -10.70 -10.77 -20.24
CA ARG A 101 -10.00 -12.06 -20.44
C ARG A 101 -10.88 -13.16 -21.03
N ILE A 102 -12.19 -13.14 -20.79
CA ILE A 102 -13.12 -14.17 -21.30
C ILE A 102 -13.78 -13.78 -22.62
N ARG A 103 -13.64 -12.51 -23.05
CA ARG A 103 -14.22 -11.98 -24.29
C ARG A 103 -13.76 -12.77 -25.52
N ASP A 104 -12.49 -13.15 -25.55
CA ASP A 104 -11.90 -13.95 -26.63
C ASP A 104 -12.49 -15.38 -26.72
N ARG A 105 -13.13 -15.84 -25.64
CA ARG A 105 -13.82 -17.14 -25.58
C ARG A 105 -15.32 -17.03 -25.86
N ARG A 106 -15.81 -15.88 -26.31
CA ARG A 106 -17.23 -15.57 -26.55
C ARG A 106 -18.12 -15.82 -25.32
N MET A 107 -17.55 -15.76 -24.12
CA MET A 107 -18.31 -15.88 -22.87
C MET A 107 -18.60 -14.47 -22.33
N GLN A 108 -19.83 -14.28 -21.82
CA GLN A 108 -20.22 -13.07 -21.10
C GLN A 108 -20.44 -13.40 -19.63
N LEU A 109 -19.91 -12.56 -18.75
CA LEU A 109 -20.14 -12.63 -17.31
C LEU A 109 -21.32 -11.71 -16.98
N ASP A 110 -22.44 -12.27 -16.52
CA ASP A 110 -23.55 -11.48 -15.99
C ASP A 110 -23.32 -11.18 -14.51
N GLY A 111 -23.06 -9.91 -14.19
CA GLY A 111 -22.83 -9.42 -12.84
C GLY A 111 -24.09 -9.19 -12.00
N ASN A 112 -25.29 -9.45 -12.54
CA ASN A 112 -26.56 -9.18 -11.86
C ASN A 112 -27.01 -10.31 -10.90
N LYS A 113 -26.17 -10.76 -9.96
CA LYS A 113 -26.63 -11.55 -8.81
C LYS A 113 -25.81 -11.27 -7.54
N ALA A 114 -26.09 -10.14 -6.91
CA ALA A 114 -25.90 -9.95 -5.47
C ALA A 114 -26.84 -8.83 -4.98
N ARG A 115 -28.14 -9.03 -5.19
CA ARG A 115 -29.18 -8.37 -4.39
C ARG A 115 -29.71 -9.42 -3.43
N GLU A 116 -29.18 -9.40 -2.22
CA GLU A 116 -29.86 -9.62 -0.93
C GLU A 116 -28.85 -9.42 0.20
#